data_AF-D0P464-F1
#
_entry.id   AF-D0P464-F1
#
_cell.length_a   1.000
_cell.length_b   1.000
_cell.length_c   1.000
_cell.angle_alpha   90.00
_cell.angle_beta   90.00
_cell.angle_gamma   90.00
#
_symmetry.space_group_name_H-M   'P 1'
#
loop_
_entity.id
_entity.type
_entity.pdbx_description
1 polymer ?
#
loop_
_entity_poly.entity_id
_entity_poly.type
_entity_poly.pdbx_seq_one_letter_code
_entity_poly.pdbx_strand_id
1 'polypeptide(L)'
;MPLNVNASHWTCLAVNQLQKIIYCYDSLDKRAYQNLLEELAQELVVRSMTEPYEIIAVHNPIQNDGDNCGLFVCLFFWRRVYKEAPRDYSKTGCLRQRWDLLRSVVDFSDSSKNAE
;
A
#
# COMPACT_ATOMS: atom_id res chain seq x y z
N MET A 1 2.89 -1.43 6.00
CA MET A 1 2.13 -2.49 6.69
C MET A 1 0.81 -2.70 5.97
N PRO A 2 0.68 -3.74 5.14
CA PRO A 2 -0.61 -4.12 4.58
C PRO A 2 -1.53 -4.66 5.68
N LEU A 3 -2.82 -4.38 5.58
CA LEU A 3 -3.85 -4.75 6.54
C LEU A 3 -5.00 -5.41 5.78
N ASN A 4 -5.41 -6.59 6.24
CA ASN A 4 -6.56 -7.29 5.71
C ASN A 4 -7.77 -7.07 6.64
N VAL A 5 -8.78 -6.36 6.15
CA VAL A 5 -10.00 -6.05 6.88
C VAL A 5 -11.10 -7.01 6.43
N ASN A 6 -11.77 -7.63 7.39
CA ASN A 6 -12.87 -8.58 7.16
C ASN A 6 -12.53 -9.70 6.15
N ALA A 7 -11.31 -10.21 6.21
CA ALA A 7 -10.81 -11.31 5.37
C ALA A 7 -10.85 -11.08 3.84
N SER A 8 -11.15 -9.86 3.37
CA SER A 8 -11.49 -9.61 1.96
C SER A 8 -10.97 -8.30 1.40
N HIS A 9 -10.81 -7.27 2.24
CA HIS A 9 -10.41 -5.93 1.78
C HIS A 9 -8.99 -5.58 2.24
N TRP A 10 -8.16 -5.11 1.32
CA TRP A 10 -6.79 -4.69 1.63
C TRP A 10 -6.66 -3.17 1.72
N THR A 11 -6.03 -2.73 2.80
CA THR A 11 -5.66 -1.34 3.09
C THR A 11 -4.25 -1.30 3.69
N CYS A 12 -3.67 -0.13 3.96
CA CYS A 12 -2.34 -0.07 4.55
C CYS A 12 -2.00 1.19 5.33
N LEU A 13 -1.01 1.03 6.22
CA LEU A 13 -0.19 2.11 6.75
C LEU A 13 1.18 2.13 6.05
N ALA A 14 1.70 3.31 5.74
CA ALA A 14 3.08 3.49 5.28
C ALA A 14 3.81 4.54 6.12
N VAL A 15 4.98 4.21 6.64
CA VAL A 15 5.76 5.10 7.51
C VAL A 15 6.89 5.74 6.71
N ASN A 16 6.93 7.07 6.67
CA ASN A 16 8.08 7.83 6.22
C ASN A 16 8.85 8.34 7.44
N GLN A 17 9.98 7.69 7.73
CA GLN A 17 10.80 8.04 8.90
C GLN A 17 11.52 9.38 8.77
N LEU A 18 11.87 9.78 7.54
CA LEU A 18 12.57 11.04 7.29
C LEU A 18 11.66 12.24 7.51
N GLN A 19 10.43 12.15 7.02
CA GLN A 19 9.43 13.22 7.17
C GLN A 19 8.61 13.10 8.46
N LYS A 20 8.77 12.01 9.21
CA LYS A 20 7.97 11.71 10.41
C LYS A 20 6.47 11.68 10.10
N ILE A 21 6.10 11.03 8.99
CA ILE A 21 4.71 10.89 8.54
C ILE A 21 4.29 9.42 8.52
N ILE A 22 3.09 9.13 8.99
CA ILE A 22 2.38 7.87 8.76
C ILE A 22 1.24 8.15 7.80
N TYR A 23 1.25 7.48 6.64
CA TYR A 23 0.17 7.55 5.67
C TYR A 23 -0.83 6.42 5.91
N CYS A 24 -2.09 6.77 6.08
CA CYS A 24 -3.24 5.87 6.12
C CYS A 24 -3.86 5.82 4.72
N TYR A 25 -3.99 4.63 4.13
CA TYR A 25 -4.53 4.51 2.78
C TYR A 25 -5.47 3.35 2.59
N ASP A 26 -6.68 3.69 2.19
CA ASP A 26 -7.71 2.79 1.73
C ASP A 26 -8.06 3.12 0.28
N SER A 27 -7.98 2.13 -0.61
CA SER A 27 -8.33 2.29 -2.02
C SER A 27 -9.83 2.48 -2.25
N LEU A 28 -10.70 2.12 -1.29
CA LEU A 28 -12.15 2.41 -1.36
C LEU A 28 -12.51 3.76 -0.73
N ASP A 29 -11.56 4.43 -0.09
CA ASP A 29 -11.73 5.65 0.71
C ASP A 29 -12.96 5.60 1.64
N LYS A 30 -13.23 4.44 2.24
CA LYS A 30 -14.34 4.28 3.18
C LYS A 30 -13.97 4.88 4.52
N ARG A 31 -14.81 5.80 5.02
CA ARG A 31 -14.65 6.43 6.34
C ARG A 31 -14.37 5.43 7.47
N ALA A 32 -15.06 4.30 7.50
CA ALA A 32 -14.85 3.28 8.53
C ALA A 32 -13.43 2.70 8.51
N TYR A 33 -12.85 2.50 7.33
CA TYR A 33 -11.47 2.00 7.20
C TYR A 33 -10.45 3.10 7.46
N GLN A 34 -10.73 4.35 7.09
CA GLN A 34 -9.88 5.49 7.46
C GLN A 34 -9.79 5.67 8.97
N ASN A 35 -10.91 5.59 9.69
CA ASN A 35 -10.93 5.66 11.16
C ASN A 35 -10.11 4.52 11.78
N LEU A 36 -10.29 3.28 11.30
CA LEU A 36 -9.49 2.14 11.77
C LEU A 36 -7.99 2.36 11.55
N LEU A 37 -7.59 2.85 10.38
CA LEU A 37 -6.19 3.13 10.07
C LEU A 37 -5.62 4.23 10.96
N GLU A 38 -6.39 5.28 11.21
CA GLU A 38 -6.00 6.36 12.11
C GLU A 38 -5.81 5.86 13.54
N GLU A 39 -6.73 5.06 14.08
CA GLU A 39 -6.61 4.44 15.41
C GLU A 39 -5.35 3.56 15.51
N LEU A 40 -5.09 2.73 14.50
CA LEU A 40 -3.88 1.89 14.45
C LEU A 40 -2.60 2.72 14.31
N ALA A 41 -2.64 3.82 13.55
CA ALA A 41 -1.51 4.73 13.41
C ALA A 41 -1.23 5.46 14.73
N GLN A 42 -2.26 5.89 15.45
CA GLN A 42 -2.13 6.48 16.78
C GLN A 42 -1.53 5.48 17.78
N GLU A 43 -2.02 4.24 17.79
CA GLU A 43 -1.45 3.18 18.63
C GLU A 43 0.03 2.93 18.30
N LEU A 44 0.38 2.88 17.01
CA LEU A 44 1.75 2.71 16.55
C LEU A 44 2.66 3.84 17.07
N VAL A 45 2.20 5.09 17.02
CA VAL A 45 2.95 6.25 17.55
C VAL A 45 3.17 6.10 19.04
N VAL A 46 2.11 5.85 19.81
CA VAL A 46 2.18 5.78 21.28
C VAL A 46 3.05 4.64 21.77
N ARG A 47 2.99 3.48 21.10
CA ARG A 47 3.63 2.25 21.60
C ARG A 47 5.02 2.00 21.03
N SER A 48 5.33 2.50 19.83
CA SER A 48 6.49 2.03 19.07
C SER A 48 7.41 3.13 18.54
N MET A 49 6.96 4.39 18.52
CA MET A 49 7.76 5.49 17.98
C MET A 49 8.41 6.29 19.12
N THR A 50 9.68 6.68 18.95
CA THR A 50 10.41 7.50 19.92
C THR A 50 10.16 8.99 19.76
N GLU A 51 9.58 9.39 18.62
CA GLU A 51 9.33 10.76 18.21
C GLU A 51 7.86 10.89 17.78
N PRO A 52 7.26 12.10 17.82
CA PRO A 52 5.94 12.31 17.26
C PRO A 52 5.95 12.12 15.74
N TYR A 53 4.88 11.53 15.20
CA TYR A 53 4.62 11.42 13.77
C TYR A 53 3.29 12.09 13.43
N GLU A 54 3.26 12.79 12.30
CA GLU A 54 2.02 13.26 11.68
C GLU A 54 1.30 12.08 11.04
N ILE A 55 -0.03 11.99 11.22
CA ILE A 55 -0.87 10.96 10.61
C ILE A 55 -1.67 11.61 9.49
N ILE A 56 -1.53 11.09 8.27
CA ILE A 56 -2.17 11.65 7.06
C ILE A 56 -3.05 10.59 6.42
N ALA A 57 -4.35 10.86 6.32
CA ALA A 57 -5.26 10.11 5.48
C ALA A 57 -5.02 10.43 4.00
N VAL A 58 -4.84 9.39 3.19
CA VAL A 58 -4.63 9.51 1.75
C VAL A 58 -5.90 9.07 1.03
N HIS A 59 -6.51 10.01 0.31
CA HIS A 59 -7.78 9.82 -0.38
C HIS A 59 -7.66 9.44 -1.86
N ASN A 60 -6.42 9.30 -2.37
CA ASN A 60 -6.18 8.95 -3.77
C ASN A 60 -4.95 8.06 -3.92
N PRO A 61 -4.95 7.13 -4.89
CA PRO A 61 -6.00 6.87 -5.88
C PRO A 61 -7.13 5.97 -5.34
N ILE A 62 -8.33 6.11 -5.89
CA ILE A 62 -9.53 5.33 -5.51
C ILE A 62 -9.76 4.23 -6.56
N GLN A 63 -10.06 3.01 -6.10
CA GLN A 63 -10.46 1.91 -6.97
C GLN A 63 -11.97 1.97 -7.25
N ASN A 64 -12.37 1.59 -8.46
CA ASN A 64 -13.77 1.56 -8.88
C ASN A 64 -14.28 0.13 -9.14
N ASP A 65 -13.53 -0.87 -8.67
CA ASP A 65 -13.84 -2.29 -8.78
C ASP A 65 -13.71 -2.98 -7.40
N GLY A 66 -13.98 -4.28 -7.37
CA GLY A 66 -14.02 -5.08 -6.14
C GLY A 66 -12.79 -5.95 -5.91
N ASP A 67 -11.79 -5.94 -6.79
CA ASP A 67 -10.72 -6.94 -6.78
C ASP A 67 -9.29 -6.37 -6.86
N ASN A 68 -9.12 -5.05 -7.04
CA ASN A 68 -7.79 -4.44 -7.12
C ASN A 68 -7.27 -3.85 -5.80
N CYS A 69 -7.94 -4.02 -4.66
CA CYS A 69 -7.50 -3.42 -3.38
C CYS A 69 -6.06 -3.82 -3.01
N GLY A 70 -5.70 -5.09 -3.20
CA GLY A 70 -4.35 -5.59 -2.98
C GLY A 70 -3.32 -4.97 -3.94
N LEU A 71 -3.68 -4.81 -5.23
CA LEU A 71 -2.83 -4.13 -6.21
C LEU A 71 -2.61 -2.67 -5.84
N PHE A 72 -3.66 -1.95 -5.45
CA PHE A 72 -3.58 -0.55 -5.04
C PHE A 72 -2.66 -0.38 -3.82
N VAL A 73 -2.73 -1.29 -2.83
CA VAL A 73 -1.79 -1.32 -1.69
C VAL A 73 -0.34 -1.55 -2.14
N CYS A 74 -0.10 -2.50 -3.06
CA CYS A 74 1.24 -2.74 -3.61
C CYS A 74 1.80 -1.49 -4.31
N LEU A 75 1.02 -0.86 -5.19
CA LEU A 75 1.41 0.35 -5.90
C LEU A 75 1.64 1.53 -4.95
N PHE A 76 0.82 1.62 -3.90
CA PHE A 76 0.95 2.64 -2.87
C PHE A 76 2.31 2.56 -2.16
N PHE A 77 2.75 1.35 -1.81
CA PHE A 77 4.10 1.14 -1.26
C PHE A 77 5.18 1.41 -2.30
N TRP A 78 5.04 0.85 -3.50
CA TRP A 78 6.04 0.97 -4.56
C TRP A 78 6.34 2.45 -4.88
N ARG A 79 5.31 3.29 -5.00
CA ARG A 79 5.45 4.72 -5.26
C ARG A 79 6.16 5.51 -4.17
N ARG A 80 6.23 4.99 -2.94
CA ARG A 80 6.92 5.64 -1.82
C ARG A 80 8.41 5.37 -1.80
N VAL A 81 8.83 4.25 -2.39
CA VAL A 81 10.24 3.86 -2.48
C VAL A 81 10.83 4.12 -3.87
N TYR A 82 9.99 4.25 -4.90
CA TYR A 82 10.42 4.45 -6.28
C TYR A 82 9.52 5.44 -7.02
N LYS A 83 10.07 6.60 -7.39
CA LYS A 83 9.30 7.73 -7.97
C LYS A 83 8.69 7.42 -9.35
N GLU A 84 9.36 6.55 -10.12
CA GLU A 84 8.95 6.13 -11.46
C GLU A 84 8.03 4.90 -11.44
N ALA A 85 7.56 4.47 -10.26
CA ALA A 85 6.58 3.40 -10.15
C ALA A 85 5.29 3.75 -10.94
N PRO A 86 4.61 2.74 -11.52
CA PRO A 86 3.43 2.95 -12.36
C PRO A 86 2.33 3.80 -11.69
N ARG A 87 1.62 4.59 -12.51
CA ARG A 87 0.52 5.48 -12.08
C ARG A 87 -0.76 5.33 -12.91
N ASP A 88 -0.79 4.34 -13.80
CA ASP A 88 -1.99 4.06 -14.60
C ASP A 88 -2.94 3.17 -13.80
N TYR A 89 -3.95 3.79 -13.20
CA TYR A 89 -5.01 3.11 -12.44
C TYR A 89 -6.26 2.83 -13.28
N SER A 90 -6.17 2.92 -14.62
CA SER A 90 -7.24 2.45 -15.50
C SER A 90 -7.38 0.93 -15.40
N LYS A 91 -8.53 0.38 -15.81
CA LYS A 91 -8.74 -1.08 -15.85
C LYS A 91 -7.63 -1.82 -16.60
N THR A 92 -7.22 -1.29 -17.76
CA THR A 92 -6.15 -1.86 -18.57
C THR A 92 -4.78 -1.69 -17.91
N GLY A 93 -4.53 -0.54 -17.29
CA GLY A 93 -3.32 -0.27 -16.51
C GLY A 93 -3.14 -1.22 -15.34
N CYS A 94 -4.19 -1.41 -14.54
CA CYS A 94 -4.21 -2.35 -13.43
C CYS A 94 -3.96 -3.78 -13.90
N LEU A 95 -4.61 -4.22 -14.99
CA LEU A 95 -4.38 -5.55 -15.56
C LEU A 95 -2.92 -5.75 -15.98
N ARG A 96 -2.33 -4.76 -16.68
CA ARG A 96 -0.91 -4.80 -17.06
C ARG A 96 -0.02 -4.90 -15.82
N GLN A 97 -0.26 -4.07 -14.80
CA GLN A 97 0.55 -4.06 -13.58
C GLN A 97 0.47 -5.37 -12.79
N ARG A 98 -0.69 -6.06 -12.78
CA ARG A 98 -0.78 -7.41 -12.18
C ARG A 98 0.14 -8.40 -12.89
N TRP A 99 0.18 -8.38 -14.22
CA TRP A 99 1.07 -9.23 -14.99
C TRP A 99 2.55 -8.85 -14.81
N ASP A 100 2.86 -7.56 -14.74
CA ASP A 100 4.24 -7.09 -14.51
C ASP A 100 4.75 -7.47 -13.12
N LEU A 101 3.89 -7.37 -12.08
CA LEU A 101 4.20 -7.85 -10.75
C LEU A 101 4.44 -9.37 -10.72
N LEU A 102 3.55 -10.14 -11.35
CA LEU A 102 3.72 -11.60 -11.42
C LEU A 102 5.02 -11.98 -12.14
N ARG A 103 5.30 -11.35 -13.29
CA ARG A 103 6.52 -11.58 -14.06
C ARG A 103 7.76 -11.27 -13.24
N SER A 104 7.76 -10.14 -12.52
CA SER A 104 8.87 -9.75 -11.65
C SER A 104 9.14 -10.77 -10.54
N VAL A 105 8.10 -11.38 -9.96
CA VAL A 105 8.25 -12.45 -8.96
C VAL A 105 8.82 -13.72 -9.57
N VAL A 106 8.36 -14.11 -10.76
CA VAL A 106 8.88 -15.29 -11.48
C VAL A 106 10.36 -15.09 -11.83
N ASP A 107 10.69 -13.94 -12.44
CA ASP A 107 12.05 -13.62 -12.86
C ASP A 107 13.01 -13.54 -11.66
N PHE A 108 12.55 -12.98 -10.53
CA PHE A 108 13.32 -12.95 -9.28
C PHE A 108 13.59 -14.35 -8.73
N SER A 109 12.56 -15.21 -8.72
CA SER A 109 12.68 -16.61 -8.27
C SER A 109 13.69 -17.38 -9.11
N ASP A 110 13.64 -17.26 -10.43
CA ASP A 110 14.56 -17.96 -11.32
C ASP A 110 15.99 -17.41 -11.21
N SER A 111 16.14 -16.10 -11.01
CA SER A 111 17.44 -15.49 -10.75
C SER A 111 18.06 -16.00 -9.45
N SER A 112 17.25 -16.21 -8.39
CA SER A 112 17.74 -16.75 -7.12
C SER A 112 18.19 -18.21 -7.21
N LYS A 113 17.53 -19.04 -8.03
CA LYS A 113 17.92 -20.45 -8.24
C LYS A 113 19.25 -20.59 -8.99
N ASN A 114 19.57 -19.63 -9.85
CA ASN A 114 20.81 -19.62 -10.63
C ASN A 114 22.00 -18.99 -9.87
N ALA A 115 21.77 -18.48 -8.66
CA ALA A 115 22.78 -17.86 -7.81
C ALA A 115 23.26 -18.79 -6.67
N GLU A 116 22.65 -19.98 -6.53
CA GLU A 116 23.12 -21.10 -5.69
C GLU A 116 23.93 -22.10 -6.53
#